data_AF-A0A0V0WCR3-F1
#
_entry.id   AF-A0A0V0WCR3-F1
#
_cell.length_a   1.000
_cell.length_b   1.000
_cell.length_c   1.000
_cell.angle_alpha   90.00
_cell.angle_beta   90.00
_cell.angle_gamma   90.00
#
_symmetry.space_group_name_H-M   'P 1'
#
loop_
_entity.id
_entity.type
_entity.pdbx_description
1 polymer ?
#
loop_
_entity_poly.entity_id
_entity_poly.type
_entity_poly.pdbx_seq_one_letter_code
_entity_poly.pdbx_strand_id
1 'polypeptide(L)'
;MTFSTLLDCQANNDIKFLAYNNVPPAVPNVKTKSNSKGVIIVRTTANVDSAAWVVHTIPGFPTAKTPYTWPAAENARGHLLICLTISESQINAIAASLLLVQPVIHYNDIPETETAGMPYFKKLAEGQTPIIPPFTSRHTIRTQNAGAPVTVHIYSKSESSKYEIYKKVIVKALKKTIKVWSRRDNKLKSDCRVPERYIRLLQSPGVINGHNTNIEADDTNWAVSDPGSVICHVDKPYFKNQSKEPAMAICIENNDIFTRFNEIAAQVENCP
;
A
#
# COMPACT_ATOMS: atom_id res chain seq x y z
N MET A 1 14.98 7.06 -8.89
CA MET A 1 15.56 6.75 -7.57
C MET A 1 15.30 5.27 -7.27
N THR A 2 16.31 4.46 -6.93
CA THR A 2 16.18 3.01 -6.74
C THR A 2 16.01 2.64 -5.26
N PHE A 3 15.59 1.40 -4.95
CA PHE A 3 15.52 0.92 -3.57
C PHE A 3 16.91 0.86 -2.89
N SER A 4 17.98 0.70 -3.66
CA SER A 4 19.35 0.84 -3.13
C SER A 4 19.62 2.25 -2.59
N THR A 5 19.15 3.30 -3.26
CA THR A 5 19.27 4.67 -2.73
C THR A 5 18.51 4.90 -1.42
N LEU A 6 17.51 4.08 -1.07
CA LEU A 6 16.86 4.11 0.26
C LEU A 6 17.74 3.48 1.35
N LEU A 7 18.40 2.37 1.01
CA LEU A 7 19.35 1.70 1.90
C LEU A 7 20.62 2.55 2.09
N ASP A 8 20.98 3.33 1.06
CA ASP A 8 22.14 4.25 1.04
C ASP A 8 21.78 5.71 1.37
N CYS A 9 20.55 6.00 1.84
CA CYS A 9 20.10 7.37 2.20
C CYS A 9 21.02 8.09 3.21
N GLN A 10 21.93 7.38 3.87
CA GLN A 10 22.92 7.98 4.77
C GLN A 10 24.02 8.79 4.04
N ALA A 11 24.28 8.55 2.75
CA ALA A 11 25.42 9.15 2.06
C ALA A 11 25.09 10.41 1.24
N ASN A 12 23.81 10.76 1.07
CA ASN A 12 23.39 11.88 0.24
C ASN A 12 22.54 12.88 1.01
N ASN A 13 23.13 14.03 1.34
CA ASN A 13 22.48 15.11 2.09
C ASN A 13 21.24 15.69 1.37
N ASP A 14 21.15 15.51 0.06
CA ASP A 14 20.03 16.00 -0.75
C ASP A 14 18.84 15.04 -0.75
N ILE A 15 18.94 13.86 -0.12
CA ILE A 15 17.81 12.93 -0.02
C ILE A 15 17.16 13.06 1.35
N LYS A 16 15.85 13.33 1.34
CA LYS A 16 15.01 13.46 2.54
C LYS A 16 13.81 12.54 2.42
N PHE A 17 13.29 12.07 3.54
CA PHE A 17 12.18 11.14 3.54
C PHE A 17 11.30 11.22 4.78
N LEU A 18 10.05 10.79 4.58
CA LEU A 18 9.09 10.48 5.62
C LEU A 18 8.85 8.97 5.60
N ALA A 19 9.08 8.31 6.73
CA ALA A 19 8.84 6.89 6.89
C ALA A 19 7.69 6.63 7.86
N TYR A 20 6.85 5.67 7.50
CA TYR A 20 5.73 5.23 8.31
C TYR A 20 5.65 3.71 8.36
N ASN A 21 5.39 3.15 9.55
CA ASN A 21 5.27 1.71 9.76
C ASN A 21 4.52 1.43 11.06
N ASN A 22 3.56 0.50 11.05
CA ASN A 22 2.87 0.07 12.27
C ASN A 22 3.71 -0.82 13.20
N VAL A 23 4.84 -1.33 12.72
CA VAL A 23 5.90 -2.00 13.49
C VAL A 23 7.22 -1.31 13.17
N PRO A 24 7.42 -0.05 13.63
CA PRO A 24 8.62 0.71 13.30
C PRO A 24 9.85 0.14 14.01
N PRO A 25 11.06 0.34 13.46
CA PRO A 25 12.29 -0.13 14.09
C PRO A 25 12.51 0.52 15.46
N ALA A 26 13.05 -0.25 16.40
CA ALA A 26 13.43 0.19 17.75
C ALA A 26 12.31 0.80 18.63
N VAL A 27 11.04 0.74 18.20
CA VAL A 27 9.90 1.16 19.04
C VAL A 27 8.95 -0.04 19.22
N PRO A 28 9.13 -0.83 20.30
CA PRO A 28 8.25 -1.96 20.57
C PRO A 28 6.85 -1.50 20.99
N ASN A 29 5.86 -2.36 20.81
CA ASN A 29 4.51 -2.22 21.37
C ASN A 29 3.72 -0.96 20.93
N VAL A 30 3.95 -0.47 19.71
CA VAL A 30 3.16 0.61 19.11
C VAL A 30 1.68 0.21 19.04
N LYS A 31 0.81 1.02 19.66
CA LYS A 31 -0.64 0.82 19.61
C LYS A 31 -1.22 1.60 18.44
N THR A 32 -1.55 0.89 17.36
CA THR A 32 -2.22 1.47 16.20
C THR A 32 -3.21 0.49 15.58
N LYS A 33 -4.23 1.01 14.91
CA LYS A 33 -5.14 0.23 14.05
C LYS A 33 -4.73 0.29 12.58
N SER A 34 -3.76 1.12 12.20
CA SER A 34 -3.25 1.17 10.84
C SER A 34 -2.28 0.02 10.59
N ASN A 35 -2.33 -0.56 9.39
CA ASN A 35 -1.33 -1.53 8.92
C ASN A 35 -0.41 -0.96 7.85
N SER A 36 -0.63 0.29 7.45
CA SER A 36 0.11 0.96 6.39
C SER A 36 1.59 1.08 6.74
N LYS A 37 2.45 0.72 5.78
CA LYS A 37 3.91 0.91 5.85
C LYS A 37 4.44 1.45 4.55
N GLY A 38 5.45 2.30 4.61
CA GLY A 38 6.04 2.90 3.43
C GLY A 38 6.95 4.08 3.71
N VAL A 39 7.46 4.64 2.61
CA VAL A 39 8.41 5.75 2.61
C VAL A 39 8.07 6.70 1.47
N ILE A 40 8.00 7.99 1.78
CA ILE A 40 8.00 9.07 0.78
C ILE A 40 9.40 9.65 0.77
N ILE A 41 10.02 9.74 -0.40
CA ILE A 41 11.38 10.24 -0.57
C ILE A 41 11.35 11.41 -1.53
N VAL A 42 12.11 12.45 -1.21
CA VAL A 42 12.28 13.66 -2.02
C VAL A 42 13.77 13.94 -2.17
N ARG A 43 14.17 14.40 -3.36
CA ARG A 43 15.49 14.97 -3.58
C ARG A 43 15.37 16.49 -3.50
N THR A 44 16.09 17.12 -2.57
CA THR A 44 16.03 18.56 -2.28
C THR A 44 17.07 19.37 -3.07
N THR A 45 17.59 18.82 -4.16
CA THR A 45 18.51 19.54 -5.05
C THR A 45 17.70 20.59 -5.80
N ALA A 46 18.16 21.85 -5.77
CA ALA A 46 17.44 22.96 -6.41
C ALA A 46 17.11 22.67 -7.89
N ASN A 47 15.86 22.93 -8.28
CA ASN A 47 15.32 22.73 -9.63
C ASN A 47 15.30 21.27 -10.12
N VAL A 48 15.30 20.28 -9.21
CA VAL A 48 15.19 18.87 -9.55
C VAL A 48 13.89 18.30 -8.99
N ASP A 49 12.89 18.04 -9.84
CA ASP A 49 11.66 17.34 -9.46
C ASP A 49 11.91 15.84 -9.43
N SER A 50 12.19 15.30 -8.24
CA SER A 50 12.52 13.88 -8.08
C SER A 50 12.01 13.35 -6.74
N ALA A 51 10.88 12.65 -6.79
CA ALA A 51 10.33 11.94 -5.65
C ALA A 51 10.12 10.44 -5.93
N ALA A 52 10.02 9.67 -4.85
CA ALA A 52 9.59 8.29 -4.91
C ALA A 52 8.68 7.95 -3.73
N TRP A 53 7.72 7.07 -3.98
CA TRP A 53 6.86 6.52 -2.95
C TRP A 53 6.98 5.01 -2.93
N VAL A 54 7.36 4.48 -1.77
CA VAL A 54 7.52 3.05 -1.53
C VAL A 54 6.45 2.58 -0.57
N VAL A 55 5.77 1.48 -0.90
CA VAL A 55 4.84 0.79 -0.01
C VAL A 55 5.25 -0.66 0.11
N HIS A 56 5.21 -1.18 1.34
CA HIS A 56 5.71 -2.53 1.63
C HIS A 56 4.95 -3.20 2.77
N THR A 57 5.22 -4.50 2.97
CA THR A 57 4.67 -5.29 4.09
C THR A 57 5.68 -5.54 5.22
N ILE A 58 6.95 -5.19 5.02
CA ILE A 58 8.07 -5.56 5.90
C ILE A 58 8.01 -4.83 7.27
N PRO A 59 7.99 -5.55 8.41
CA PRO A 59 8.11 -4.95 9.73
C PRO A 59 9.54 -4.45 10.00
N GLY A 60 9.68 -3.42 10.83
CA GLY A 60 10.98 -2.84 11.21
C GLY A 60 11.68 -2.04 10.11
N PHE A 61 11.07 -1.88 8.92
CA PHE A 61 11.64 -1.15 7.78
C PHE A 61 10.97 0.22 7.55
N PRO A 62 11.70 1.23 7.05
CA PRO A 62 13.16 1.36 7.08
C PRO A 62 13.64 1.83 8.45
N THR A 63 14.90 1.55 8.76
CA THR A 63 15.63 2.25 9.83
C THR A 63 15.98 3.66 9.39
N ALA A 64 15.79 4.63 10.28
CA ALA A 64 16.19 6.00 10.03
C ALA A 64 17.64 6.21 10.45
N LYS A 65 18.45 6.82 9.58
CA LYS A 65 19.85 7.20 9.87
C LYS A 65 20.79 6.05 10.25
N THR A 66 20.37 4.79 10.10
CA THR A 66 21.22 3.61 10.26
C THR A 66 20.97 2.63 9.12
N PRO A 67 21.99 1.85 8.70
CA PRO A 67 21.78 0.81 7.70
C PRO A 67 20.70 -0.16 8.16
N TYR A 68 19.79 -0.49 7.24
CA TYR A 68 18.75 -1.47 7.53
C TYR A 68 19.31 -2.88 7.42
N THR A 69 19.10 -3.68 8.46
CA THR A 69 19.39 -5.12 8.45
C THR A 69 18.08 -5.88 8.31
N TRP A 70 17.98 -6.71 7.28
CA TRP A 70 16.82 -7.59 7.09
C TRP A 70 16.65 -8.55 8.29
N PRO A 71 15.49 -8.57 8.96
CA PRO A 71 15.29 -9.45 10.10
C PRO A 71 15.20 -10.90 9.63
N ALA A 72 16.03 -11.78 10.21
CA ALA A 72 16.07 -13.19 9.83
C ALA A 72 14.71 -13.91 9.97
N ALA A 73 13.84 -13.45 10.89
CA ALA A 73 12.49 -13.98 11.05
C ALA A 73 11.60 -13.77 9.82
N GLU A 74 11.86 -12.74 9.02
CA GLU A 74 11.10 -12.42 7.81
C GLU A 74 11.57 -13.24 6.59
N ASN A 75 12.66 -14.03 6.70
CA ASN A 75 13.12 -14.92 5.61
C ASN A 75 12.10 -16.01 5.26
N ALA A 76 11.31 -16.45 6.25
CA ALA A 76 10.32 -17.50 6.07
C ALA A 76 8.95 -16.94 5.62
N ARG A 77 8.87 -15.65 5.33
CA ARG A 77 7.62 -14.91 5.13
C ARG A 77 7.57 -14.28 3.73
N GLY A 78 6.39 -14.33 3.11
CA GLY A 78 6.13 -13.62 1.85
C GLY A 78 5.99 -12.11 2.07
N HIS A 79 6.76 -11.30 1.34
CA HIS A 79 6.68 -9.84 1.38
C HIS A 79 6.52 -9.23 -0.01
N LEU A 80 5.93 -8.04 -0.04
CA LEU A 80 5.77 -7.23 -1.24
C LEU A 80 6.35 -5.85 -0.99
N LEU A 81 7.06 -5.32 -1.99
CA LEU A 81 7.49 -3.94 -2.05
C LEU A 81 7.10 -3.37 -3.42
N ILE A 82 6.51 -2.18 -3.41
CA ILE A 82 6.17 -1.41 -4.61
C ILE A 82 6.92 -0.09 -4.50
N CYS A 83 7.75 0.24 -5.49
CA CYS A 83 8.46 1.51 -5.59
C CYS A 83 7.97 2.28 -6.81
N LEU A 84 7.42 3.46 -6.59
CA LEU A 84 6.90 4.34 -7.63
C LEU A 84 7.78 5.59 -7.70
N THR A 85 8.40 5.84 -8.85
CA THR A 85 9.01 7.16 -9.13
C THR A 85 7.89 8.11 -9.55
N ILE A 86 7.78 9.26 -8.88
CA ILE A 86 6.68 10.21 -9.00
C ILE A 86 7.23 11.65 -9.01
N SER A 87 6.45 12.60 -9.53
CA SER A 87 6.72 14.01 -9.32
C SER A 87 6.36 14.43 -7.89
N GLU A 88 7.08 15.40 -7.34
CA GLU A 88 6.84 15.96 -6.01
C GLU A 88 5.43 16.52 -5.85
N SER A 89 4.89 17.09 -6.93
CA SER A 89 3.50 17.60 -6.98
C SER A 89 2.44 16.55 -6.62
N GLN A 90 2.75 15.25 -6.71
CA GLN A 90 1.82 14.16 -6.39
C GLN A 90 1.87 13.73 -4.92
N ILE A 91 2.87 14.17 -4.15
CA ILE A 91 3.04 13.84 -2.73
C ILE A 91 1.82 14.26 -1.92
N ASN A 92 1.25 15.45 -2.19
CA ASN A 92 0.10 15.95 -1.43
C ASN A 92 -1.15 15.07 -1.62
N ALA A 93 -1.32 14.44 -2.80
CA ALA A 93 -2.41 13.49 -3.04
C ALA A 93 -2.20 12.16 -2.28
N ILE A 94 -0.96 11.69 -2.21
CA ILE A 94 -0.58 10.52 -1.39
C ILE A 94 -0.82 10.83 0.08
N ALA A 95 -0.38 12.00 0.56
CA ALA A 95 -0.55 12.44 1.93
C ALA A 95 -2.03 12.53 2.33
N ALA A 96 -2.92 12.98 1.42
CA ALA A 96 -4.36 13.00 1.67
C ALA A 96 -4.93 11.58 1.93
N SER A 97 -4.48 10.56 1.20
CA SER A 97 -4.84 9.17 1.46
C SER A 97 -4.24 8.64 2.76
N LEU A 98 -2.96 8.96 3.03
CA LEU A 98 -2.29 8.54 4.26
C LEU A 98 -2.95 9.13 5.51
N LEU A 99 -3.40 10.39 5.45
CA LEU A 99 -4.09 11.05 6.55
C LEU A 99 -5.35 10.28 6.98
N LEU A 100 -6.09 9.69 6.03
CA LEU A 100 -7.28 8.89 6.33
C LEU A 100 -6.95 7.54 6.99
N VAL A 101 -5.79 6.96 6.67
CA VAL A 101 -5.40 5.64 7.19
C VAL A 101 -4.52 5.73 8.43
N GLN A 102 -4.18 6.94 8.87
CA GLN A 102 -3.53 7.25 10.15
C GLN A 102 -2.32 6.34 10.43
N PRO A 103 -1.35 6.28 9.51
CA PRO A 103 -0.17 5.46 9.70
C PRO A 103 0.69 6.02 10.83
N VAL A 104 1.50 5.18 11.45
CA VAL A 104 2.47 5.63 12.45
C VAL A 104 3.70 6.14 11.72
N ILE A 105 3.89 7.46 11.75
CA ILE A 105 5.08 8.12 11.20
C ILE A 105 6.17 8.04 12.27
N HIS A 106 7.26 7.33 11.97
CA HIS A 106 8.37 7.14 12.91
C HIS A 106 9.61 7.94 12.52
N TYR A 107 9.63 8.54 11.33
CA TYR A 107 10.68 9.43 10.90
C TYR A 107 10.19 10.42 9.85
N ASN A 108 10.65 11.67 9.93
CA ASN A 108 10.44 12.68 8.90
C ASN A 108 11.57 13.71 8.95
N ASP A 109 12.30 13.86 7.86
CA ASP A 109 13.28 14.93 7.68
C ASP A 109 13.07 15.74 6.39
N ILE A 110 11.91 15.60 5.75
CA ILE A 110 11.53 16.42 4.59
C ILE A 110 11.32 17.87 5.05
N PRO A 111 12.11 18.84 4.53
CA PRO A 111 11.97 20.24 4.90
C PRO A 111 10.61 20.82 4.53
N GLU A 112 10.13 21.80 5.32
CA GLU A 112 8.88 22.51 5.01
C GLU A 112 8.93 23.25 3.66
N THR A 113 10.12 23.63 3.19
CA THR A 113 10.31 24.29 1.89
C THR A 113 9.91 23.40 0.72
N GLU A 114 10.23 22.10 0.79
CA GLU A 114 9.88 21.11 -0.24
C GLU A 114 8.39 20.78 -0.25
N THR A 115 7.73 20.99 0.88
CA THR A 115 6.31 20.67 1.07
C THR A 115 5.45 21.93 1.13
N ALA A 116 6.02 23.06 0.70
CA ALA A 116 5.32 24.32 0.54
C ALA A 116 4.13 24.12 -0.43
N GLY A 117 2.93 24.49 0.03
CA GLY A 117 1.70 24.28 -0.75
C GLY A 117 1.14 22.85 -0.68
N MET A 118 1.67 21.96 0.18
CA MET A 118 1.15 20.62 0.42
C MET A 118 0.41 20.51 1.78
N PRO A 119 -0.82 21.05 1.89
CA PRO A 119 -1.52 21.12 3.17
C PRO A 119 -1.83 19.75 3.79
N TYR A 120 -2.05 18.70 2.98
CA TYR A 120 -2.28 17.36 3.53
C TYR A 120 -1.00 16.73 4.05
N PHE A 121 0.14 17.00 3.41
CA PHE A 121 1.44 16.57 3.92
C PHE A 121 1.73 17.21 5.27
N LYS A 122 1.52 18.53 5.41
CA LYS A 122 1.67 19.22 6.69
C LYS A 122 0.82 18.59 7.79
N LYS A 123 -0.47 18.37 7.51
CA LYS A 123 -1.39 17.69 8.46
C LYS A 123 -0.94 16.29 8.83
N LEU A 124 -0.42 15.53 7.85
CA LEU A 124 0.10 14.19 8.06
C LEU A 124 1.34 14.22 8.98
N ALA A 125 2.30 15.09 8.69
CA ALA A 125 3.53 15.26 9.48
C ALA A 125 3.24 15.72 10.93
N GLU A 126 2.19 16.51 11.13
CA GLU A 126 1.71 16.95 12.46
C GLU A 126 0.86 15.88 13.19
N GLY A 127 0.59 14.73 12.57
CA GLY A 127 -0.20 13.65 13.17
C GLY A 127 -1.69 13.95 13.28
N GLN A 128 -2.22 14.88 12.47
CA GLN A 128 -3.65 15.20 12.47
C GLN A 128 -4.48 14.03 11.93
N THR A 129 -5.75 13.96 12.31
CA THR A 129 -6.68 12.93 11.83
C THR A 129 -7.95 13.56 11.25
N PRO A 130 -8.50 13.06 10.12
CA PRO A 130 -9.74 13.59 9.55
C PRO A 130 -10.93 13.20 10.43
N ILE A 131 -11.58 14.20 11.02
CA ILE A 131 -12.78 14.03 11.86
C ILE A 131 -14.08 14.35 11.14
N ILE A 132 -14.01 14.95 9.94
CA ILE A 132 -15.17 15.35 9.13
C ILE A 132 -15.22 14.47 7.86
N PRO A 133 -16.42 14.04 7.41
CA PRO A 133 -16.59 13.33 6.14
C PRO A 133 -16.03 14.12 4.93
N PRO A 134 -15.67 13.43 3.83
CA PRO A 134 -15.84 12.00 3.58
C PRO A 134 -14.78 11.13 4.29
N PHE A 135 -15.22 9.99 4.82
CA PHE A 135 -14.35 9.00 5.50
C PHE A 135 -13.72 7.97 4.55
N THR A 136 -13.82 8.23 3.26
CA THR A 136 -13.19 7.45 2.19
C THR A 136 -12.64 8.41 1.15
N SER A 137 -11.48 8.14 0.58
CA SER A 137 -10.95 8.90 -0.55
C SER A 137 -10.56 8.00 -1.71
N ARG A 138 -10.47 8.63 -2.89
CA ARG A 138 -9.91 8.07 -4.10
C ARG A 138 -9.04 9.13 -4.73
N HIS A 139 -7.74 8.88 -4.74
CA HIS A 139 -6.77 9.68 -5.46
C HIS A 139 -6.18 8.89 -6.62
N THR A 140 -5.68 9.59 -7.63
CA THR A 140 -5.00 8.98 -8.77
C THR A 140 -3.68 9.72 -8.96
N ILE A 141 -2.61 8.96 -9.05
CA ILE A 141 -1.26 9.42 -9.31
C ILE A 141 -0.75 8.73 -10.59
N ARG A 142 0.30 9.27 -11.19
CA ARG A 142 1.02 8.70 -12.33
C ARG A 142 2.50 8.66 -12.06
N THR A 143 3.15 7.58 -12.45
CA THR A 143 4.60 7.51 -12.37
C THR A 143 5.25 8.55 -13.29
N GLN A 144 6.38 9.09 -12.86
CA GLN A 144 7.16 10.08 -13.61
C GLN A 144 7.98 9.36 -14.69
N ASN A 145 7.32 9.01 -15.80
CA ASN A 145 7.93 8.44 -16.99
C ASN A 145 7.27 9.08 -18.23
N ALA A 146 8.05 9.79 -19.03
CA ALA A 146 7.54 10.54 -20.18
C ALA A 146 7.00 9.64 -21.31
N GLY A 147 7.52 8.42 -21.46
CA GLY A 147 7.12 7.50 -22.54
C GLY A 147 5.98 6.57 -22.17
N ALA A 148 5.91 6.15 -20.91
CA ALA A 148 4.92 5.19 -20.43
C ALA A 148 4.57 5.42 -18.95
N PRO A 149 3.79 6.48 -18.63
CA PRO A 149 3.35 6.72 -17.27
C PRO A 149 2.37 5.63 -16.84
N VAL A 150 2.58 5.08 -15.65
CA VAL A 150 1.70 4.07 -15.06
C VAL A 150 0.67 4.77 -14.16
N THR A 151 -0.61 4.51 -14.40
CA THR A 151 -1.70 5.02 -13.56
C THR A 151 -1.80 4.20 -12.28
N VAL A 152 -1.85 4.89 -11.13
CA VAL A 152 -2.01 4.27 -9.83
C VAL A 152 -3.17 4.93 -9.09
N HIS A 153 -4.16 4.13 -8.70
CA HIS A 153 -5.28 4.56 -7.88
C HIS A 153 -5.02 4.23 -6.41
N ILE A 154 -5.22 5.23 -5.55
CA ILE A 154 -5.10 5.09 -4.11
C ILE A 154 -6.50 5.18 -3.53
N TYR A 155 -6.99 4.07 -3.01
CA TYR A 155 -8.25 3.99 -2.28
C TYR A 155 -7.96 3.96 -0.80
N SER A 156 -8.61 4.83 -0.03
CA SER A 156 -8.40 4.86 1.41
C SER A 156 -9.72 4.97 2.15
N LYS A 157 -9.74 4.46 3.38
CA LYS A 157 -10.85 4.62 4.31
C LYS A 157 -10.33 4.85 5.72
N SER A 158 -11.07 5.62 6.51
CA SER A 158 -10.84 5.70 7.95
C SER A 158 -11.65 4.65 8.72
N GLU A 159 -11.38 4.52 10.02
CA GLU A 159 -12.20 3.72 10.93
C GLU A 159 -13.68 4.16 10.95
N SER A 160 -13.96 5.44 10.75
CA SER A 160 -15.31 6.01 10.79
C SER A 160 -16.18 5.57 9.61
N SER A 161 -15.58 5.16 8.49
CA SER A 161 -16.32 4.72 7.30
C SER A 161 -17.16 3.46 7.52
N LYS A 162 -16.72 2.56 8.42
CA LYS A 162 -17.29 1.21 8.63
C LYS A 162 -17.35 0.36 7.36
N TYR A 163 -16.68 0.76 6.28
CA TYR A 163 -16.67 0.04 5.01
C TYR A 163 -15.61 -1.06 5.02
N GLU A 164 -15.95 -2.18 4.40
CA GLU A 164 -15.04 -3.28 4.08
C GLU A 164 -14.26 -2.87 2.81
N ILE A 165 -12.92 -2.79 2.89
CA ILE A 165 -12.07 -2.22 1.83
C ILE A 165 -12.21 -2.94 0.47
N TYR A 166 -12.34 -4.26 0.43
CA TYR A 166 -12.36 -5.03 -0.81
C TYR A 166 -13.68 -4.81 -1.58
N LYS A 167 -14.83 -5.11 -0.99
CA LYS A 167 -16.13 -5.03 -1.65
C LYS A 167 -16.68 -3.61 -1.74
N LYS A 168 -16.65 -2.87 -0.62
CA LYS A 168 -17.35 -1.58 -0.53
C LYS A 168 -16.51 -0.42 -1.08
N VAL A 169 -15.19 -0.62 -1.23
CA VAL A 169 -14.29 0.38 -1.81
C VAL A 169 -13.73 -0.10 -3.15
N ILE A 170 -12.92 -1.17 -3.20
CA ILE A 170 -12.23 -1.60 -4.44
C ILE A 170 -13.23 -2.07 -5.51
N VAL A 171 -14.05 -3.09 -5.24
CA VAL A 171 -15.04 -3.62 -6.21
C VAL A 171 -16.02 -2.53 -6.63
N LYS A 172 -16.47 -1.69 -5.70
CA LYS A 172 -17.38 -0.56 -6.01
C LYS A 172 -16.71 0.46 -6.94
N ALA A 173 -15.43 0.74 -6.75
CA ALA A 173 -14.69 1.70 -7.56
C ALA A 173 -14.32 1.15 -8.94
N LEU A 174 -13.81 -0.09 -9.00
CA LEU A 174 -13.41 -0.75 -10.25
C LEU A 174 -14.61 -1.24 -11.06
N LYS A 175 -15.77 -1.46 -10.41
CA LYS A 175 -16.97 -2.08 -10.99
C LYS A 175 -16.67 -3.42 -11.67
N LYS A 176 -15.74 -4.18 -11.09
CA LYS A 176 -15.21 -5.45 -11.62
C LYS A 176 -15.14 -6.49 -10.50
N THR A 177 -15.18 -7.76 -10.87
CA THR A 177 -14.82 -8.84 -9.96
C THR A 177 -13.35 -8.71 -9.60
N ILE A 178 -13.00 -9.09 -8.37
CA ILE A 178 -11.59 -9.22 -7.96
C ILE A 178 -11.31 -10.63 -7.44
N LYS A 179 -10.11 -11.12 -7.73
CA LYS A 179 -9.55 -12.36 -7.17
C LYS A 179 -8.57 -12.00 -6.07
N VAL A 180 -8.75 -12.52 -4.85
CA VAL A 180 -8.07 -12.03 -3.63
C VAL A 180 -7.15 -13.09 -3.01
N TRP A 181 -5.87 -12.72 -2.87
CA TRP A 181 -4.87 -13.40 -2.03
C TRP A 181 -4.71 -12.65 -0.72
N SER A 182 -5.06 -13.27 0.40
CA SER A 182 -4.97 -12.66 1.73
C SER A 182 -5.30 -13.68 2.80
N ARG A 183 -4.73 -13.51 4.00
CA ARG A 183 -5.19 -14.20 5.23
C ARG A 183 -6.66 -13.90 5.51
N ARG A 184 -7.35 -14.88 6.11
CA ARG A 184 -8.80 -14.80 6.32
C ARG A 184 -9.22 -15.26 7.71
N ASP A 185 -10.28 -14.65 8.23
CA ASP A 185 -10.89 -15.03 9.51
C ASP A 185 -12.08 -15.99 9.35
N ASN A 186 -12.28 -16.49 8.13
CA ASN A 186 -13.41 -17.33 7.69
C ASN A 186 -14.80 -16.71 7.87
N LYS A 187 -14.92 -15.43 8.26
CA LYS A 187 -16.20 -14.73 8.43
C LYS A 187 -16.64 -14.00 7.17
N LEU A 188 -15.70 -13.45 6.42
CA LEU A 188 -15.94 -12.99 5.05
C LEU A 188 -15.76 -14.18 4.09
N LYS A 189 -16.70 -14.34 3.16
CA LYS A 189 -16.71 -15.42 2.16
C LYS A 189 -16.63 -14.84 0.76
N SER A 190 -16.25 -15.67 -0.21
CA SER A 190 -16.46 -15.37 -1.63
C SER A 190 -17.90 -14.90 -1.85
N ASP A 191 -18.06 -13.87 -2.68
CA ASP A 191 -19.36 -13.33 -3.03
C ASP A 191 -19.57 -13.48 -4.53
N CYS A 192 -20.45 -14.40 -4.89
CA CYS A 192 -20.81 -14.73 -6.26
C CYS A 192 -22.25 -14.35 -6.60
N ARG A 193 -22.86 -13.41 -5.85
CA ARG A 193 -24.30 -13.07 -6.01
C ARG A 193 -24.58 -12.01 -7.07
N VAL A 194 -23.71 -11.01 -7.24
CA VAL A 194 -23.87 -9.94 -8.25
C VAL A 194 -22.88 -10.12 -9.41
N PRO A 195 -23.32 -10.56 -10.61
CA PRO A 195 -22.48 -10.69 -11.78
C PRO A 195 -21.55 -9.50 -11.99
N GLU A 196 -20.30 -9.79 -12.36
CA GLU A 196 -19.24 -8.81 -12.64
C GLU A 196 -18.79 -7.93 -11.45
N ARG A 197 -19.29 -8.18 -10.24
CA ARG A 197 -18.88 -7.48 -9.01
C ARG A 197 -18.64 -8.46 -7.87
N TYR A 198 -18.05 -9.60 -8.20
CA TYR A 198 -17.77 -10.67 -7.26
C TYR A 198 -16.49 -10.42 -6.47
N ILE A 199 -16.39 -11.11 -5.34
CA ILE A 199 -15.10 -11.40 -4.70
C ILE A 199 -14.88 -12.90 -4.83
N ARG A 200 -13.80 -13.27 -5.52
CA ARG A 200 -13.35 -14.66 -5.61
C ARG A 200 -12.08 -14.81 -4.77
N LEU A 201 -12.07 -15.78 -3.89
CA LEU A 201 -10.94 -16.05 -3.04
C LEU A 201 -9.98 -17.03 -3.73
N LEU A 202 -8.68 -16.76 -3.68
CA LEU A 202 -7.69 -17.71 -4.21
C LEU A 202 -7.56 -18.94 -3.30
N GLN A 203 -7.30 -20.11 -3.88
CA GLN A 203 -7.03 -21.32 -3.10
C GLN A 203 -5.69 -21.20 -2.37
N SER A 204 -5.61 -21.79 -1.17
CA SER A 204 -4.39 -21.89 -0.37
C SER A 204 -4.30 -23.30 0.22
N PRO A 205 -3.14 -24.00 0.12
CA PRO A 205 -1.85 -23.54 -0.41
C PRO A 205 -1.86 -23.25 -1.93
N GLY A 206 -0.91 -22.46 -2.39
CA GLY A 206 -0.74 -22.04 -3.79
C GLY A 206 0.73 -22.04 -4.22
N VAL A 207 0.99 -21.70 -5.49
CA VAL A 207 2.33 -21.70 -6.09
C VAL A 207 2.65 -20.32 -6.65
N ILE A 208 3.78 -19.75 -6.24
CA ILE A 208 4.32 -18.48 -6.77
C ILE A 208 5.69 -18.77 -7.38
N ASN A 209 5.83 -18.61 -8.70
CA ASN A 209 7.08 -18.91 -9.44
C ASN A 209 7.69 -20.28 -9.10
N GLY A 210 6.86 -21.32 -8.97
CA GLY A 210 7.30 -22.67 -8.61
C GLY A 210 7.56 -22.90 -7.10
N HIS A 211 7.45 -21.86 -6.27
CA HIS A 211 7.55 -21.99 -4.82
C HIS A 211 6.17 -22.23 -4.19
N ASN A 212 6.04 -23.35 -3.48
CA ASN A 212 4.85 -23.63 -2.69
C ASN A 212 4.76 -22.65 -1.52
N THR A 213 3.62 -21.98 -1.38
CA THR A 213 3.34 -21.06 -0.30
C THR A 213 1.90 -21.23 0.18
N ASN A 214 1.54 -20.56 1.27
CA ASN A 214 0.17 -20.48 1.77
C ASN A 214 -0.06 -19.12 2.41
N ILE A 215 -1.33 -18.75 2.58
CA ILE A 215 -1.70 -17.45 3.13
C ILE A 215 -1.18 -17.21 4.55
N GLU A 216 -0.92 -18.23 5.36
CA GLU A 216 -0.37 -18.06 6.72
C GLU A 216 1.13 -17.76 6.72
N ALA A 217 1.87 -18.19 5.69
CA ALA A 217 3.29 -17.88 5.49
C ALA A 217 3.53 -16.60 4.67
N ASP A 218 2.47 -15.94 4.19
CA ASP A 218 2.56 -14.76 3.34
C ASP A 218 1.95 -13.54 4.05
N ASP A 219 2.71 -12.45 4.20
CA ASP A 219 2.23 -11.19 4.81
C ASP A 219 1.65 -10.20 3.79
N THR A 220 1.56 -10.61 2.53
CA THR A 220 0.96 -9.81 1.48
C THR A 220 -0.54 -9.98 1.44
N ASN A 221 -1.23 -8.89 1.09
CA ASN A 221 -2.62 -8.94 0.67
C ASN A 221 -2.70 -8.22 -0.66
N TRP A 222 -3.23 -8.90 -1.66
CA TRP A 222 -3.38 -8.34 -2.99
C TRP A 222 -4.58 -8.91 -3.73
N ALA A 223 -5.02 -8.18 -4.74
CA ALA A 223 -6.15 -8.58 -5.56
C ALA A 223 -5.96 -8.19 -7.02
N VAL A 224 -6.36 -9.06 -7.95
CA VAL A 224 -6.38 -8.76 -9.38
C VAL A 224 -7.81 -8.59 -9.89
N SER A 225 -8.03 -7.68 -10.84
CA SER A 225 -9.33 -7.51 -11.50
C SER A 225 -9.64 -8.63 -12.48
N ASP A 226 -10.91 -9.01 -12.60
CA ASP A 226 -11.41 -10.02 -13.54
C ASP A 226 -12.75 -9.55 -14.14
N PRO A 227 -12.82 -9.05 -15.39
CA PRO A 227 -11.72 -8.81 -16.33
C PRO A 227 -10.99 -7.49 -16.05
N GLY A 228 -9.78 -7.31 -16.60
CA GLY A 228 -9.05 -6.05 -16.56
C GLY A 228 -7.54 -6.23 -16.48
N SER A 229 -6.82 -5.15 -16.13
CA SER A 229 -5.36 -5.14 -15.98
C SER A 229 -4.90 -4.43 -14.71
N VAL A 230 -5.69 -4.58 -13.64
CA VAL A 230 -5.45 -3.92 -12.35
C VAL A 230 -4.98 -4.94 -11.32
N ILE A 231 -3.87 -4.63 -10.65
CA ILE A 231 -3.39 -5.29 -9.43
C ILE A 231 -3.47 -4.30 -8.27
N CYS A 232 -4.08 -4.72 -7.16
CA CYS A 232 -4.20 -3.93 -5.94
C CYS A 232 -3.38 -4.56 -4.83
N HIS A 233 -2.46 -3.82 -4.21
CA HIS A 233 -1.95 -4.14 -2.89
C HIS A 233 -2.88 -3.55 -1.82
N VAL A 234 -3.21 -4.33 -0.78
CA VAL A 234 -4.06 -3.89 0.33
C VAL A 234 -3.31 -4.06 1.64
N ASP A 235 -3.33 -3.05 2.50
CA ASP A 235 -2.59 -3.09 3.77
C ASP A 235 -3.29 -3.93 4.86
N LYS A 236 -4.57 -4.24 4.67
CA LYS A 236 -5.40 -5.05 5.58
C LYS A 236 -5.72 -6.42 5.02
N PRO A 237 -5.68 -7.47 5.87
CA PRO A 237 -6.13 -8.79 5.47
C PRO A 237 -7.64 -8.84 5.25
N TYR A 238 -8.11 -9.90 4.59
CA TYR A 238 -9.52 -10.14 4.30
C TYR A 238 -10.26 -10.68 5.55
N PHE A 239 -10.24 -9.88 6.61
CA PHE A 239 -10.95 -10.16 7.87
C PHE A 239 -12.23 -9.33 7.97
N LYS A 240 -13.21 -9.75 8.77
CA LYS A 240 -14.46 -8.98 8.97
C LYS A 240 -14.24 -7.71 9.79
N ASN A 241 -13.30 -7.74 10.75
CA ASN A 241 -13.05 -6.65 11.68
C ASN A 241 -12.35 -5.43 11.05
N GLN A 242 -11.59 -5.58 9.96
CA GLN A 242 -10.95 -4.44 9.26
C GLN A 242 -11.96 -3.37 8.81
N SER A 243 -13.24 -3.71 8.67
CA SER A 243 -14.29 -2.71 8.45
C SER A 243 -14.30 -1.60 9.50
N LYS A 244 -13.87 -1.90 10.73
CA LYS A 244 -13.73 -0.98 11.87
C LYS A 244 -12.31 -0.40 12.03
N GLU A 245 -11.43 -0.60 11.07
CA GLU A 245 -10.05 -0.12 11.08
C GLU A 245 -9.79 0.77 9.85
N PRO A 246 -8.82 1.67 9.89
CA PRO A 246 -8.33 2.31 8.66
C PRO A 246 -7.73 1.29 7.70
N ALA A 247 -7.87 1.52 6.39
CA ALA A 247 -7.31 0.65 5.36
C ALA A 247 -7.00 1.43 4.08
N MET A 248 -5.95 1.01 3.38
CA MET A 248 -5.53 1.53 2.09
C MET A 248 -5.40 0.41 1.06
N ALA A 249 -5.75 0.72 -0.19
CA ALA A 249 -5.43 -0.10 -1.35
C ALA A 249 -4.75 0.74 -2.43
N ILE A 250 -3.65 0.21 -2.97
CA ILE A 250 -2.89 0.81 -4.06
C ILE A 250 -3.07 -0.07 -5.28
N CYS A 251 -3.83 0.42 -6.25
CA CYS A 251 -4.21 -0.30 -7.44
C CYS A 251 -3.46 0.26 -8.66
N ILE A 252 -2.67 -0.58 -9.30
CA ILE A 252 -1.81 -0.22 -10.43
C ILE A 252 -2.44 -0.75 -11.71
N GLU A 253 -2.59 0.11 -12.71
CA GLU A 253 -3.01 -0.26 -14.05
C GLU A 253 -1.77 -0.53 -14.92
N ASN A 254 -1.40 -1.80 -15.04
CA ASN A 254 -0.26 -2.23 -15.85
C ASN A 254 -0.45 -3.67 -16.31
N ASN A 255 -0.42 -3.90 -17.63
CA ASN A 255 -0.69 -5.21 -18.22
C ASN A 255 0.36 -6.26 -17.85
N ASP A 256 1.63 -5.88 -17.81
CA ASP A 256 2.73 -6.83 -17.56
C ASP A 256 2.70 -7.35 -16.12
N ILE A 257 2.57 -6.43 -15.16
CA ILE A 257 2.44 -6.79 -13.74
C ILE A 257 1.15 -7.58 -13.52
N PHE A 258 0.04 -7.11 -14.09
CA PHE A 258 -1.24 -7.81 -13.98
C PHE A 258 -1.13 -9.25 -14.48
N THR A 259 -0.50 -9.48 -15.64
CA THR A 259 -0.37 -10.81 -16.25
C THR A 259 0.33 -11.76 -15.29
N ARG A 260 1.43 -11.35 -14.65
CA ARG A 260 2.16 -12.16 -13.65
C ARG A 260 1.31 -12.51 -12.44
N PHE A 261 0.60 -11.55 -11.87
CA PHE A 261 -0.27 -11.85 -10.72
C PHE A 261 -1.50 -12.66 -11.12
N ASN A 262 -2.00 -12.49 -12.34
CA ASN A 262 -3.14 -13.22 -12.84
C ASN A 262 -2.81 -14.70 -13.12
N GLU A 263 -1.59 -15.01 -13.54
CA GLU A 263 -1.05 -16.38 -13.63
C GLU A 263 -1.07 -17.07 -12.26
N ILE A 264 -0.64 -16.37 -11.20
CA ILE A 264 -0.71 -16.87 -9.82
C ILE A 264 -2.17 -17.04 -9.37
N ALA A 265 -3.05 -16.12 -9.78
CA ALA A 265 -4.48 -16.12 -9.47
C ALA A 265 -5.32 -17.07 -10.34
N ALA A 266 -4.74 -18.17 -10.82
CA ALA A 266 -5.43 -19.17 -11.65
C ALA A 266 -6.42 -20.03 -10.85
N GLN A 267 -6.05 -20.41 -9.61
CA GLN A 267 -6.87 -21.29 -8.78
C GLN A 267 -7.68 -20.51 -7.75
N VAL A 268 -9.00 -20.58 -7.89
CA VAL A 268 -9.98 -19.89 -7.05
C VAL A 268 -10.86 -20.89 -6.32
N GLU A 269 -11.25 -20.54 -5.10
CA GLU A 269 -12.21 -21.32 -4.32
C GLU A 269 -13.58 -21.34 -5.00
N ASN A 270 -14.31 -22.42 -4.77
CA ASN A 270 -15.70 -22.51 -5.20
C ASN A 270 -16.54 -21.47 -4.45
N CYS A 271 -17.52 -20.91 -5.15
CA CYS A 271 -18.52 -20.06 -4.54
C CYS A 271 -19.36 -20.90 -3.57
N PRO A 272 -19.60 -20.43 -2.33
CA PRO A 272 -20.56 -21.04 -1.42
C PRO A 272 -21.99 -21.01 -1.96
#